data_AF-A0AA39JEP8-F1
#
_entry.id   AF-A0AA39JEP8-F1
#
_cell.length_a   1.000
_cell.length_b   1.000
_cell.length_c   1.000
_cell.angle_alpha   90.00
_cell.angle_beta   90.00
_cell.angle_gamma   90.00
#
_symmetry.space_group_name_H-M   'P 1'
#
loop_
_entity.id
_entity.type
_entity.pdbx_description
1 polymer ?
#
loop_
_entity_poly.entity_id
_entity_poly.type
_entity_poly.pdbx_seq_one_letter_code
_entity_poly.pdbx_strand_id
1 'polypeptide(L)'
;MGLVTSNPLRRLKRNPGAAKGNFQRPVLPQELIDCILDQLYDDHRTLIVCLHVGRPFLARARAHIFSSVHIQLEPRRNTWKRFLSLFSSSQHLAPLVRAIHLRRNHQWPTECRFMSAKAVVRVLNSLVNLEEVKLQEYGPKIFRKKEGMEASLFNHLFADNRIKRVHLHDCKFFRKGDLFSFLRGFPEMENLWIDKGLKCPVSASAFSNDLPGESGTIYLKTLRVLSDWKNPLGVLAHPKSPLSFKEVKSLAIGTDSCVQHDGAVNVARLADGFQKLVLLNIGVYEALVTHDIKLNPFPIHQLRFLAFGLNTDKMELAPLLENWISLLNTIHSECALRKVTIAIFGFSYFIINEPQASAKWPNDAANVVTWEKGVLDDITHFDIELMRLSQDGVTYVAYNVEAYPTSPKSLNIYLKDIPAGDDYFLLFLNSTHGIMHCLSSRFSIVNATDVTSSATAPATLDTSIPTVTISGSPDPTKGFVTTFASKASSIVFGITSGHKCGGAMVLAGIMVGAALALW
;
A
#
# COMPACT_ATOMS: atom_id res chain seq x y z
N MET A 1 -33.22 -9.76 -34.13
CA MET A 1 -33.56 -11.18 -34.32
C MET A 1 -33.17 -11.93 -33.06
N GLY A 2 -34.08 -12.73 -32.50
CA GLY A 2 -33.92 -13.44 -31.23
C GLY A 2 -35.04 -13.10 -30.23
N LEU A 3 -36.28 -13.49 -30.56
CA LEU A 3 -37.46 -13.47 -29.70
C LEU A 3 -37.37 -14.60 -28.66
N VAL A 4 -37.53 -14.29 -27.37
CA VAL A 4 -37.88 -15.28 -26.34
C VAL A 4 -39.00 -14.70 -25.46
N THR A 5 -40.21 -15.05 -25.90
CA THR A 5 -41.43 -15.41 -25.15
C THR A 5 -41.63 -14.83 -23.74
N SER A 6 -42.63 -13.96 -23.67
CA SER A 6 -43.45 -13.63 -22.50
C SER A 6 -43.92 -14.86 -21.73
N ASN A 7 -43.73 -14.87 -20.41
CA ASN A 7 -44.24 -15.90 -19.51
C ASN A 7 -45.58 -15.42 -18.90
N PRO A 8 -46.72 -16.09 -19.16
CA PRO A 8 -48.01 -15.72 -18.59
C PRO A 8 -48.33 -16.62 -17.40
N LEU A 9 -47.99 -16.20 -16.17
CA LEU A 9 -48.38 -16.95 -14.98
C LEU A 9 -49.64 -16.38 -14.31
N ARG A 10 -50.74 -17.05 -14.68
CA ARG A 10 -51.89 -17.42 -13.84
C ARG A 10 -52.61 -16.31 -13.07
N ARG A 11 -53.65 -15.78 -13.73
CA ARG A 11 -54.84 -15.23 -13.11
C ARG A 11 -55.56 -16.35 -12.33
N LEU A 12 -55.30 -16.47 -11.02
CA LEU A 12 -56.08 -17.35 -10.15
C LEU A 12 -57.53 -16.85 -10.13
N LYS A 13 -58.45 -17.71 -10.54
CA LYS A 13 -59.91 -17.53 -10.46
C LYS A 13 -60.26 -17.31 -8.98
N ARG A 14 -60.75 -16.12 -8.65
CA ARG A 14 -61.12 -15.72 -7.28
C ARG A 14 -62.43 -16.44 -6.91
N ASN A 15 -62.38 -17.41 -6.00
CA ASN A 15 -63.55 -18.02 -5.39
C ASN A 15 -64.30 -16.97 -4.54
N PRO A 16 -65.59 -16.67 -4.80
CA PRO A 16 -66.32 -15.64 -4.06
C PRO A 16 -67.06 -16.23 -2.84
N GLY A 17 -66.36 -16.96 -1.97
CA GLY A 17 -67.05 -17.73 -0.91
C GLY A 17 -66.20 -18.16 0.28
N ALA A 18 -65.13 -17.45 0.63
CA ALA A 18 -64.38 -17.72 1.86
C ALA A 18 -64.23 -16.44 2.70
N ALA A 19 -64.55 -16.57 3.98
CA ALA A 19 -64.70 -15.49 4.96
C ALA A 19 -63.51 -14.51 5.01
N LYS A 20 -63.84 -13.22 5.12
CA LYS A 20 -62.91 -12.10 5.34
C LYS A 20 -62.28 -12.19 6.74
N GLY A 21 -61.27 -13.04 6.90
CA GLY A 21 -60.26 -12.85 7.95
C GLY A 21 -59.22 -11.86 7.43
N ASN A 22 -59.21 -10.64 7.97
CA ASN A 22 -58.14 -9.65 7.73
C ASN A 22 -56.84 -10.14 8.40
N PHE A 23 -56.20 -11.16 7.85
CA PHE A 23 -54.79 -11.42 8.14
C PHE A 23 -53.99 -10.37 7.38
N GLN A 24 -53.77 -9.22 8.02
CA GLN A 24 -52.72 -8.28 7.60
C GLN A 24 -51.42 -9.06 7.59
N ARG A 25 -50.88 -9.33 6.39
CA ARG A 25 -49.51 -9.85 6.29
C ARG A 25 -48.61 -8.87 7.05
N PRO A 26 -47.73 -9.35 7.93
CA PRO A 26 -46.75 -8.47 8.57
C PRO A 26 -45.93 -7.83 7.46
N VAL A 27 -46.10 -6.52 7.28
CA VAL A 27 -45.31 -5.69 6.38
C VAL A 27 -44.17 -5.16 7.22
N LEU A 28 -42.93 -5.49 6.84
CA LEU A 28 -41.76 -4.94 7.50
C LEU A 28 -41.77 -3.41 7.33
N PRO A 29 -41.64 -2.62 8.43
CA PRO A 29 -41.52 -1.17 8.35
C PRO A 29 -40.41 -0.73 7.39
N GLN A 30 -40.62 0.39 6.69
CA GLN A 30 -39.69 0.90 5.69
C GLN A 30 -38.32 1.23 6.28
N GLU A 31 -38.29 1.69 7.53
CA GLU A 31 -37.07 2.02 8.27
C GLU A 31 -36.20 0.77 8.49
N LEU A 32 -36.81 -0.38 8.76
CA LEU A 32 -36.07 -1.63 8.92
C LEU A 32 -35.54 -2.14 7.57
N ILE A 33 -36.30 -1.97 6.49
CA ILE A 33 -35.84 -2.27 5.12
C ILE A 33 -34.63 -1.39 4.79
N ASP A 34 -34.70 -0.10 5.10
CA ASP A 34 -33.62 0.85 4.84
C ASP A 34 -32.37 0.51 5.68
N CYS A 35 -32.53 0.17 6.96
CA CYS A 35 -31.42 -0.28 7.81
C CYS A 35 -30.75 -1.56 7.26
N ILE A 36 -31.52 -2.51 6.74
CA ILE A 36 -30.95 -3.71 6.09
C ILE A 36 -30.14 -3.32 4.85
N LEU A 37 -30.68 -2.43 4.02
CA LEU A 37 -30.00 -1.95 2.81
C LEU A 37 -28.76 -1.11 3.13
N ASP A 38 -28.74 -0.41 4.27
CA ASP A 38 -27.59 0.34 4.75
C ASP A 38 -26.42 -0.56 5.13
N GLN A 39 -26.67 -1.80 5.56
CA GLN A 39 -25.61 -2.79 5.79
C GLN A 39 -25.02 -3.35 4.49
N LEU A 40 -25.67 -3.11 3.35
CA LEU A 40 -25.24 -3.60 2.03
C LEU A 40 -24.59 -2.49 1.18
N TYR A 41 -24.20 -1.37 1.79
CA TYR A 41 -23.74 -0.17 1.07
C TYR A 41 -22.53 -0.43 0.15
N ASP A 42 -21.69 -1.43 0.44
CA ASP A 42 -20.51 -1.82 -0.33
C ASP A 42 -20.78 -3.00 -1.30
N ASP A 43 -21.82 -3.80 -1.07
CA ASP A 43 -22.23 -4.91 -1.94
C ASP A 43 -23.21 -4.45 -3.04
N HIS A 44 -22.65 -3.77 -4.05
CA HIS A 44 -23.39 -3.34 -5.23
C HIS A 44 -24.12 -4.48 -5.96
N ARG A 45 -23.61 -5.72 -5.92
CA ARG A 45 -24.25 -6.85 -6.62
C ARG A 45 -25.56 -7.21 -5.93
N THR A 46 -25.54 -7.32 -4.61
CA THR A 46 -26.74 -7.58 -3.83
C THR A 46 -27.72 -6.42 -3.91
N LEU A 47 -27.25 -5.17 -3.84
CA LEU A 47 -28.11 -3.99 -4.03
C LEU A 47 -28.84 -3.99 -5.39
N ILE A 48 -28.20 -4.42 -6.47
CA ILE A 48 -28.84 -4.56 -7.79
C ILE A 48 -29.96 -5.61 -7.75
N VAL A 49 -29.76 -6.72 -7.03
CA VAL A 49 -30.82 -7.72 -6.83
C VAL A 49 -31.98 -7.11 -6.03
N CYS A 50 -31.70 -6.34 -4.98
CA CYS A 50 -32.71 -5.64 -4.18
C CYS A 50 -33.59 -4.70 -5.01
N LEU A 51 -33.09 -4.10 -6.10
CA LEU A 51 -33.90 -3.29 -7.01
C LEU A 51 -35.07 -4.07 -7.65
N HIS A 52 -34.95 -5.40 -7.75
CA HIS A 52 -35.95 -6.27 -8.38
C HIS A 52 -36.97 -6.85 -7.38
N VAL A 53 -36.73 -6.72 -6.07
CA VAL A 53 -37.58 -7.29 -5.00
C VAL A 53 -38.91 -6.54 -4.89
N GLY A 54 -38.89 -5.22 -5.00
CA GLY A 54 -40.10 -4.40 -4.96
C GLY A 54 -39.85 -2.91 -4.72
N ARG A 55 -40.92 -2.11 -4.77
CA ARG A 55 -40.87 -0.66 -4.54
C ARG A 55 -40.24 -0.23 -3.20
N PRO A 56 -40.45 -0.94 -2.07
CA PRO A 56 -39.84 -0.57 -0.79
C PRO A 56 -38.31 -0.55 -0.82
N PHE A 57 -37.69 -1.43 -1.61
CA PHE A 57 -36.23 -1.53 -1.67
C PHE A 57 -35.60 -0.52 -2.63
N LEU A 58 -36.40 0.03 -3.54
CA LEU A 58 -35.91 0.73 -4.74
C LEU A 58 -35.25 2.06 -4.41
N ALA A 59 -35.83 2.88 -3.52
CA ALA A 59 -35.30 4.21 -3.24
C ALA A 59 -33.93 4.14 -2.54
N ARG A 60 -33.83 3.37 -1.45
CA ARG A 60 -32.61 3.24 -0.66
C ARG A 60 -31.50 2.49 -1.40
N ALA A 61 -31.83 1.40 -2.11
CA ALA A 61 -30.84 0.69 -2.91
C ALA A 61 -30.27 1.57 -4.04
N ARG A 62 -31.09 2.39 -4.70
CA ARG A 62 -30.61 3.38 -5.67
C ARG A 62 -29.70 4.41 -5.03
N ALA A 63 -30.02 4.90 -3.84
CA ALA A 63 -29.19 5.87 -3.13
C ALA A 63 -27.77 5.32 -2.92
N HIS A 64 -27.63 4.07 -2.48
CA HIS A 64 -26.32 3.44 -2.32
C HIS A 64 -25.61 3.18 -3.64
N ILE A 65 -26.30 2.57 -4.62
CA ILE A 65 -25.71 2.25 -5.94
C ILE A 65 -25.18 3.50 -6.65
N PHE A 66 -25.92 4.61 -6.59
CA PHE A 66 -25.57 5.85 -7.28
C PHE A 66 -24.80 6.84 -6.40
N SER A 67 -24.57 6.54 -5.11
CA SER A 67 -23.80 7.40 -4.21
C SER A 67 -22.37 7.63 -4.71
N SER A 68 -21.76 6.59 -5.26
CA SER A 68 -20.40 6.61 -5.83
C SER A 68 -20.43 6.08 -7.26
N VAL A 69 -20.07 6.94 -8.22
CA VAL A 69 -20.09 6.59 -9.64
C VAL A 69 -18.67 6.41 -10.16
N HIS A 70 -18.37 5.17 -10.57
CA HIS A 70 -17.10 4.80 -11.15
C HIS A 70 -17.16 4.86 -12.68
N ILE A 71 -16.35 5.73 -13.27
CA ILE A 71 -16.29 5.94 -14.70
C ILE A 71 -14.90 5.53 -15.19
N GLN A 72 -14.86 4.36 -15.83
CA GLN A 72 -13.67 3.88 -16.52
C GLN A 72 -13.70 4.37 -17.97
N LEU A 73 -12.72 5.23 -18.30
CA LEU A 73 -12.59 5.83 -19.61
C LEU A 73 -11.86 4.85 -20.53
N GLU A 74 -12.65 3.99 -21.18
CA GLU A 74 -12.16 3.04 -22.18
C GLU A 74 -12.37 3.57 -23.61
N PRO A 75 -11.37 3.45 -24.50
CA PRO A 75 -11.44 3.86 -25.90
C PRO A 75 -12.67 3.36 -26.66
N ARG A 76 -13.01 2.09 -26.44
CA ARG A 76 -13.97 1.36 -27.27
C ARG A 76 -15.40 1.44 -26.75
N ARG A 77 -15.61 1.78 -25.47
CA ARG A 77 -16.91 1.55 -24.81
C ARG A 77 -17.84 2.75 -24.72
N ASN A 78 -17.46 3.94 -25.20
CA ASN A 78 -18.29 5.15 -25.13
C ASN A 78 -18.91 5.35 -23.71
N THR A 79 -18.21 4.91 -22.65
CA THR A 79 -18.72 4.83 -21.26
C THR A 79 -19.22 6.19 -20.80
N TRP A 80 -18.51 7.26 -21.18
CA TRP A 80 -18.91 8.62 -20.88
C TRP A 80 -20.22 9.03 -21.57
N LYS A 81 -20.45 8.63 -22.83
CA LYS A 81 -21.73 8.91 -23.50
C LYS A 81 -22.89 8.20 -22.81
N ARG A 82 -22.68 6.98 -22.33
CA ARG A 82 -23.68 6.24 -21.53
C ARG A 82 -23.96 6.94 -20.21
N PHE A 83 -22.92 7.40 -19.51
CA PHE A 83 -23.05 8.20 -18.29
C PHE A 83 -23.86 9.48 -18.56
N LEU A 84 -23.49 10.27 -19.57
CA LEU A 84 -24.22 11.49 -19.92
C LEU A 84 -25.68 11.19 -20.32
N SER A 85 -25.91 10.13 -21.09
CA SER A 85 -27.25 9.71 -21.48
C SER A 85 -28.09 9.30 -20.27
N LEU A 86 -27.50 8.57 -19.30
CA LEU A 86 -28.20 8.13 -18.10
C LEU A 86 -28.70 9.32 -17.28
N PHE A 87 -27.82 10.29 -16.98
CA PHE A 87 -28.21 11.47 -16.19
C PHE A 87 -29.06 12.46 -16.98
N SER A 88 -28.97 12.47 -18.31
CA SER A 88 -29.88 13.23 -19.17
C SER A 88 -31.29 12.64 -19.17
N SER A 89 -31.41 11.31 -19.20
CA SER A 89 -32.70 10.59 -19.22
C SER A 89 -33.31 10.37 -17.82
N SER A 90 -32.50 10.35 -16.77
CA SER A 90 -32.90 10.06 -15.39
C SER A 90 -32.33 11.09 -14.42
N GLN A 91 -32.78 12.34 -14.55
CA GLN A 91 -32.29 13.48 -13.76
C GLN A 91 -32.47 13.30 -12.24
N HIS A 92 -33.47 12.54 -11.81
CA HIS A 92 -33.71 12.23 -10.39
C HIS A 92 -32.59 11.44 -9.72
N LEU A 93 -31.68 10.82 -10.49
CA LEU A 93 -30.51 10.12 -9.96
C LEU A 93 -29.36 11.09 -9.66
N ALA A 94 -29.32 12.26 -10.30
CA ALA A 94 -28.23 13.21 -10.17
C ALA A 94 -28.00 13.70 -8.73
N PRO A 95 -29.03 14.00 -7.93
CA PRO A 95 -28.84 14.39 -6.52
C PRO A 95 -28.36 13.26 -5.61
N LEU A 96 -28.42 11.99 -6.05
CA LEU A 96 -27.94 10.86 -5.26
C LEU A 96 -26.41 10.72 -5.30
N VAL A 97 -25.77 11.28 -6.34
CA VAL A 97 -24.32 11.17 -6.55
C VAL A 97 -23.57 12.08 -5.59
N ARG A 98 -22.71 11.48 -4.78
CA ARG A 98 -21.84 12.16 -3.80
C ARG A 98 -20.36 12.03 -4.14
N ALA A 99 -19.97 10.97 -4.84
CA ALA A 99 -18.59 10.72 -5.25
C ALA A 99 -18.50 10.36 -6.73
N ILE A 100 -17.51 10.91 -7.43
CA ILE A 100 -17.18 10.51 -8.81
C ILE A 100 -15.76 10.01 -8.85
N HIS A 101 -15.60 8.78 -9.33
CA HIS A 101 -14.31 8.13 -9.51
C HIS A 101 -14.01 8.02 -11.00
N LEU A 102 -13.09 8.85 -11.47
CA LEU A 102 -12.64 8.83 -12.85
C LEU A 102 -11.34 8.03 -12.93
N ARG A 103 -11.35 6.96 -13.73
CA ARG A 103 -10.16 6.15 -14.01
C ARG A 103 -9.82 6.22 -15.48
N ARG A 104 -8.58 6.60 -15.77
CA ARG A 104 -8.00 6.59 -17.11
C ARG A 104 -7.40 5.21 -17.38
N ASN A 105 -7.63 4.67 -18.58
CA ASN A 105 -6.81 3.58 -19.10
C ASN A 105 -5.65 4.19 -19.93
N HIS A 106 -4.46 3.61 -19.82
CA HIS A 106 -3.21 4.15 -20.37
C HIS A 106 -3.21 4.38 -21.89
N GLN A 107 -4.16 3.77 -22.60
CA GLN A 107 -4.40 3.99 -24.03
C GLN A 107 -5.60 4.91 -24.19
N TRP A 108 -5.40 6.23 -24.28
CA TRP A 108 -6.46 7.14 -24.72
C TRP A 108 -6.18 7.44 -26.20
N PRO A 109 -7.02 6.97 -27.15
CA PRO A 109 -6.90 7.41 -28.52
C PRO A 109 -7.20 8.90 -28.57
N THR A 110 -6.55 9.60 -29.48
CA THR A 110 -6.82 10.99 -29.88
C THR A 110 -8.27 11.28 -30.30
N GLU A 111 -9.17 10.29 -30.20
CA GLU A 111 -10.55 10.26 -30.68
C GLU A 111 -11.62 10.64 -29.63
N CYS A 112 -11.28 10.96 -28.37
CA CYS A 112 -12.26 11.66 -27.49
C CYS A 112 -12.49 13.13 -27.89
N ARG A 113 -12.28 13.46 -29.18
CA ARG A 113 -12.65 14.71 -29.84
C ARG A 113 -14.18 14.91 -29.99
N PHE A 114 -15.00 13.91 -29.66
CA PHE A 114 -16.44 13.90 -30.03
C PHE A 114 -17.44 14.15 -28.89
N MET A 115 -17.06 14.83 -27.82
CA MET A 115 -18.01 15.20 -26.77
C MET A 115 -18.13 16.70 -26.62
N SER A 116 -19.36 17.21 -26.63
CA SER A 116 -19.61 18.63 -26.34
C SER A 116 -19.28 18.93 -24.87
N ALA A 117 -18.37 19.87 -24.61
CA ALA A 117 -18.05 20.35 -23.26
C ALA A 117 -19.33 20.81 -22.54
N LYS A 118 -20.28 21.39 -23.29
CA LYS A 118 -21.58 21.84 -22.80
C LYS A 118 -22.42 20.69 -22.22
N ALA A 119 -22.37 19.50 -22.80
CA ALA A 119 -23.11 18.33 -22.31
C ALA A 119 -22.51 17.81 -20.99
N VAL A 120 -21.18 17.83 -20.87
CA VAL A 120 -20.49 17.43 -19.65
C VAL A 120 -20.78 18.40 -18.51
N VAL A 121 -20.62 19.70 -18.77
CA VAL A 121 -20.91 20.76 -17.80
C VAL A 121 -22.35 20.66 -17.29
N ARG A 122 -23.32 20.42 -18.18
CA ARG A 122 -24.72 20.25 -17.79
C ARG A 122 -24.93 19.11 -16.80
N VAL A 123 -24.31 17.95 -17.07
CA VAL A 123 -24.45 16.79 -16.17
C VAL A 123 -23.75 17.06 -14.85
N LEU A 124 -22.53 17.62 -14.85
CA LEU A 124 -21.81 17.98 -13.63
C LEU A 124 -22.62 18.96 -12.76
N ASN A 125 -23.23 19.99 -13.37
CA ASN A 125 -24.08 20.94 -12.66
C ASN A 125 -25.33 20.28 -12.04
N SER A 126 -25.80 19.16 -12.59
CA SER A 126 -26.93 18.40 -12.03
C SER A 126 -26.56 17.57 -10.80
N LEU A 127 -25.27 17.28 -10.58
CA LEU A 127 -24.77 16.50 -9.45
C LEU A 127 -24.66 17.40 -8.22
N VAL A 128 -25.80 17.81 -7.69
CA VAL A 128 -25.88 18.92 -6.73
C VAL A 128 -25.24 18.62 -5.36
N ASN A 129 -25.08 17.35 -5.04
CA ASN A 129 -24.54 16.84 -3.77
C ASN A 129 -23.15 16.22 -3.93
N LEU A 130 -22.44 16.52 -5.03
CA LEU A 130 -21.09 16.02 -5.27
C LEU A 130 -20.13 16.63 -4.25
N GLU A 131 -19.52 15.78 -3.43
CA GLU A 131 -18.55 16.19 -2.39
C GLU A 131 -17.15 15.61 -2.62
N GLU A 132 -17.04 14.54 -3.42
CA GLU A 132 -15.82 13.78 -3.59
C GLU A 132 -15.47 13.53 -5.06
N VAL A 133 -14.20 13.78 -5.38
CA VAL A 133 -13.63 13.48 -6.70
C VAL A 133 -12.37 12.65 -6.54
N LYS A 134 -12.36 11.49 -7.19
CA LYS A 134 -11.18 10.62 -7.30
C LYS A 134 -10.72 10.55 -8.74
N LEU A 135 -9.46 10.87 -8.96
CA LEU A 135 -8.79 10.78 -10.25
C LEU A 135 -7.73 9.68 -10.18
N GLN A 136 -7.78 8.73 -11.10
CA GLN A 136 -6.85 7.61 -11.17
C GLN A 136 -6.17 7.51 -12.55
N GLU A 137 -4.84 7.39 -12.56
CA GLU A 137 -3.98 7.19 -13.74
C GLU A 137 -4.01 8.38 -14.73
N TYR A 138 -4.20 9.61 -14.24
CA TYR A 138 -4.31 10.81 -15.09
C TYR A 138 -2.93 11.35 -15.50
N GLY A 139 -2.74 11.54 -16.81
CA GLY A 139 -1.51 12.10 -17.38
C GLY A 139 -1.49 13.63 -17.46
N PRO A 140 -0.31 14.22 -17.70
CA PRO A 140 -0.09 15.66 -17.52
C PRO A 140 -0.65 16.53 -18.67
N LYS A 141 -1.02 15.92 -19.80
CA LYS A 141 -1.66 16.61 -20.94
C LYS A 141 -3.03 17.19 -20.58
N ILE A 142 -3.75 16.54 -19.66
CA ILE A 142 -5.09 16.94 -19.24
C ILE A 142 -5.10 18.29 -18.49
N PHE A 143 -4.02 18.59 -17.76
CA PHE A 143 -3.94 19.77 -16.89
C PHE A 143 -3.41 21.03 -17.60
N ARG A 144 -3.14 20.98 -18.92
CA ARG A 144 -2.72 22.16 -19.68
C ARG A 144 -3.93 23.02 -20.07
N LYS A 145 -3.93 24.28 -19.61
CA LYS A 145 -4.94 25.30 -19.94
C LYS A 145 -5.11 25.60 -21.44
N LYS A 146 -4.15 25.25 -22.30
CA LYS A 146 -4.08 25.81 -23.67
C LYS A 146 -4.49 24.89 -24.82
N GLU A 147 -4.64 23.58 -24.65
CA GLU A 147 -4.98 22.72 -25.79
C GLU A 147 -5.86 21.54 -25.36
N GLY A 148 -7.18 21.68 -25.53
CA GLY A 148 -8.14 20.57 -25.44
C GLY A 148 -9.42 20.88 -24.66
N MET A 149 -10.51 20.22 -25.07
CA MET A 149 -11.84 20.22 -24.40
C MET A 149 -11.78 19.80 -22.92
N GLU A 150 -10.72 19.09 -22.54
CA GLU A 150 -10.42 18.64 -21.19
C GLU A 150 -10.22 19.84 -20.25
N ALA A 151 -9.52 20.89 -20.67
CA ALA A 151 -9.32 22.09 -19.86
C ALA A 151 -10.65 22.77 -19.50
N SER A 152 -11.65 22.77 -20.38
CA SER A 152 -12.97 23.37 -20.10
C SER A 152 -13.82 22.53 -19.14
N LEU A 153 -13.75 21.20 -19.25
CA LEU A 153 -14.41 20.24 -18.36
C LEU A 153 -13.85 20.33 -16.95
N PHE A 154 -12.53 20.41 -16.87
CA PHE A 154 -11.81 20.59 -15.64
C PHE A 154 -12.01 21.98 -15.05
N ASN A 155 -11.89 23.07 -15.82
CA ASN A 155 -12.22 24.41 -15.33
C ASN A 155 -13.65 24.55 -14.77
N HIS A 156 -14.61 23.72 -15.19
CA HIS A 156 -15.97 23.69 -14.61
C HIS A 156 -16.09 22.78 -13.38
N LEU A 157 -15.51 21.58 -13.39
CA LEU A 157 -15.37 20.74 -12.18
C LEU A 157 -14.60 21.47 -11.07
N PHE A 158 -13.63 22.29 -11.47
CA PHE A 158 -12.70 23.07 -10.66
C PHE A 158 -13.21 24.50 -10.40
N ALA A 159 -14.51 24.74 -10.55
CA ALA A 159 -15.15 25.95 -10.04
C ALA A 159 -16.30 25.61 -9.10
N ASP A 160 -16.42 24.32 -8.73
CA ASP A 160 -17.48 23.82 -7.88
C ASP A 160 -17.05 23.90 -6.41
N ASN A 161 -17.60 24.88 -5.70
CA ASN A 161 -17.29 25.15 -4.29
C ASN A 161 -17.80 24.06 -3.33
N ARG A 162 -18.34 22.94 -3.80
CA ARG A 162 -18.95 21.91 -2.93
C ARG A 162 -18.02 20.72 -2.66
N ILE A 163 -16.95 20.58 -3.42
CA ILE A 163 -16.07 19.42 -3.34
C ILE A 163 -15.16 19.56 -2.11
N LYS A 164 -15.37 18.67 -1.14
CA LYS A 164 -14.66 18.63 0.14
C LYS A 164 -13.52 17.60 0.15
N ARG A 165 -13.56 16.62 -0.76
CA ARG A 165 -12.62 15.48 -0.78
C ARG A 165 -12.04 15.28 -2.19
N VAL A 166 -10.72 15.34 -2.29
CA VAL A 166 -9.99 15.15 -3.57
C VAL A 166 -8.96 14.06 -3.41
N HIS A 167 -9.01 13.08 -4.31
CA HIS A 167 -8.18 11.89 -4.28
C HIS A 167 -7.42 11.76 -5.60
N LEU A 168 -6.10 11.74 -5.54
CA LEU A 168 -5.21 11.63 -6.70
C LEU A 168 -4.46 10.31 -6.61
N HIS A 169 -4.72 9.41 -7.55
CA HIS A 169 -4.07 8.09 -7.60
C HIS A 169 -3.27 7.91 -8.89
N ASP A 170 -1.94 7.75 -8.82
CA ASP A 170 -1.06 7.65 -10.01
C ASP A 170 -1.28 8.77 -11.04
N CYS A 171 -1.46 9.99 -10.53
CA CYS A 171 -1.63 11.19 -11.35
C CYS A 171 -0.27 11.82 -11.71
N LYS A 172 -0.12 12.37 -12.90
CA LYS A 172 1.13 12.97 -13.38
C LYS A 172 0.88 14.42 -13.79
N PHE A 173 1.72 15.33 -13.32
CA PHE A 173 1.66 16.75 -13.61
C PHE A 173 2.95 17.19 -14.32
N PHE A 174 2.85 18.05 -15.34
CA PHE A 174 4.05 18.53 -16.06
C PHE A 174 4.82 19.57 -15.25
N ARG A 175 4.15 20.34 -14.39
CA ARG A 175 4.75 21.40 -13.58
C ARG A 175 4.05 21.50 -12.24
N LYS A 176 4.75 22.01 -11.22
CA LYS A 176 4.14 22.32 -9.91
C LYS A 176 2.99 23.32 -10.04
N GLY A 177 3.11 24.29 -10.95
CA GLY A 177 2.06 25.27 -11.23
C GLY A 177 0.77 24.65 -11.78
N ASP A 178 0.86 23.52 -12.51
CA ASP A 178 -0.31 22.79 -13.01
C ASP A 178 -1.07 22.14 -11.84
N LEU A 179 -0.33 21.53 -10.91
CA LEU A 179 -0.89 20.98 -9.66
C LEU A 179 -1.55 22.08 -8.83
N PHE A 180 -0.91 23.22 -8.63
CA PHE A 180 -1.49 24.32 -7.85
C PHE A 180 -2.72 24.93 -8.53
N SER A 181 -2.70 25.06 -9.86
CA SER A 181 -3.87 25.52 -10.62
C SER A 181 -5.04 24.53 -10.51
N PHE A 182 -4.74 23.23 -10.52
CA PHE A 182 -5.72 22.17 -10.28
C PHE A 182 -6.31 22.27 -8.87
N LEU A 183 -5.47 22.40 -7.84
CA LEU A 183 -5.91 22.46 -6.44
C LEU A 183 -6.75 23.70 -6.13
N ARG A 184 -6.42 24.87 -6.73
CA ARG A 184 -7.25 26.08 -6.66
C ARG A 184 -8.66 25.89 -7.17
N GLY A 185 -8.89 24.80 -7.90
CA GLY A 185 -10.21 24.42 -8.35
C GLY A 185 -11.19 24.02 -7.26
N PHE A 186 -10.70 23.79 -6.05
CA PHE A 186 -11.48 23.25 -4.94
C PHE A 186 -11.27 24.13 -3.69
N PRO A 187 -11.88 25.33 -3.65
CA PRO A 187 -11.63 26.28 -2.57
C PRO A 187 -12.10 25.77 -1.19
N GLU A 188 -13.18 25.00 -1.14
CA GLU A 188 -13.75 24.41 0.08
C GLU A 188 -13.21 22.99 0.39
N MET A 189 -12.09 22.60 -0.24
CA MET A 189 -11.51 21.27 -0.04
C MET A 189 -10.97 21.13 1.39
N GLU A 190 -11.43 20.10 2.09
CA GLU A 190 -10.99 19.78 3.46
C GLU A 190 -10.04 18.58 3.50
N ASN A 191 -10.16 17.65 2.55
CA ASN A 191 -9.41 16.40 2.55
C ASN A 191 -8.72 16.19 1.20
N LEU A 192 -7.39 16.04 1.25
CA LEU A 192 -6.56 15.77 0.07
C LEU A 192 -5.79 14.46 0.27
N TRP A 193 -6.06 13.48 -0.59
CA TRP A 193 -5.35 12.20 -0.61
C TRP A 193 -4.55 12.07 -1.91
N ILE A 194 -3.27 11.76 -1.78
CA ILE A 194 -2.34 11.56 -2.89
C ILE A 194 -1.73 10.19 -2.68
N ASP A 195 -2.08 9.22 -3.51
CA ASP A 195 -1.66 7.82 -3.37
C ASP A 195 -0.99 7.34 -4.66
N LYS A 196 0.17 6.69 -4.58
CA LYS A 196 0.95 6.13 -5.70
C LYS A 196 1.31 7.14 -6.81
N GLY A 197 2.55 7.05 -7.31
CA GLY A 197 2.87 7.52 -8.66
C GLY A 197 2.62 9.01 -8.96
N LEU A 198 2.49 9.90 -7.97
CA LEU A 198 2.42 11.34 -8.23
C LEU A 198 3.76 11.82 -8.79
N LYS A 199 3.85 11.94 -10.13
CA LYS A 199 5.06 12.45 -10.80
C LYS A 199 4.85 13.91 -11.15
N CYS A 200 5.57 14.79 -10.47
CA CYS A 200 5.72 16.19 -10.83
C CYS A 200 7.23 16.48 -11.01
N PRO A 201 7.69 16.99 -12.17
CA PRO A 201 9.12 17.22 -12.36
C PRO A 201 9.62 18.33 -11.43
N VAL A 202 10.79 18.08 -10.85
CA VAL A 202 11.42 18.92 -9.82
C VAL A 202 12.14 20.13 -10.42
N SER A 203 12.21 20.28 -11.75
CA SER A 203 13.08 21.28 -12.37
C SER A 203 12.77 22.72 -11.94
N ALA A 204 13.80 23.37 -11.40
CA ALA A 204 13.77 24.70 -10.80
C ALA A 204 13.87 25.85 -11.80
N SER A 205 13.83 25.60 -13.11
CA SER A 205 14.02 26.64 -14.12
C SER A 205 12.90 26.64 -15.16
N ALA A 206 11.92 27.53 -14.95
CA ALA A 206 11.21 28.32 -15.97
C ALA A 206 9.99 28.98 -15.32
N PHE A 207 10.20 30.16 -14.74
CA PHE A 207 9.10 31.07 -14.44
C PHE A 207 8.56 31.61 -15.77
N SER A 208 7.30 31.34 -16.08
CA SER A 208 6.49 32.27 -16.88
C SER A 208 5.44 32.85 -15.94
N ASN A 209 5.44 34.18 -15.84
CA ASN A 209 4.85 34.98 -14.76
C ASN A 209 3.31 35.06 -14.73
N ASP A 210 2.59 34.19 -15.43
CA ASP A 210 1.13 34.33 -15.53
C ASP A 210 0.41 33.20 -14.78
N LEU A 211 0.44 33.25 -13.44
CA LEU A 211 -0.60 32.61 -12.63
C LEU A 211 -1.71 33.65 -12.40
N PRO A 212 -2.92 33.47 -12.95
CA PRO A 212 -4.00 34.41 -12.73
C PRO A 212 -4.42 34.38 -11.26
N GLY A 213 -4.34 35.55 -10.61
CA GLY A 213 -4.99 35.91 -9.35
C GLY A 213 -4.53 35.16 -8.09
N GLU A 214 -4.29 35.90 -7.02
CA GLU A 214 -4.24 35.40 -5.65
C GLU A 214 -5.61 34.83 -5.27
N SER A 215 -5.88 33.58 -5.68
CA SER A 215 -7.05 32.83 -5.22
C SER A 215 -6.83 32.35 -3.79
N GLY A 216 -7.89 32.42 -2.99
CA GLY A 216 -7.87 32.18 -1.54
C GLY A 216 -7.18 30.89 -1.10
N THR A 217 -6.65 30.95 0.12
CA THR A 217 -5.98 29.84 0.81
C THR A 217 -6.98 28.72 1.15
N ILE A 218 -6.65 27.49 0.79
CA ILE A 218 -7.40 26.27 1.07
C ILE A 218 -6.93 25.70 2.42
N TYR A 219 -7.87 25.51 3.35
CA TYR A 219 -7.58 24.98 4.69
C TYR A 219 -7.91 23.49 4.78
N LEU A 220 -6.87 22.66 4.80
CA LEU A 220 -7.03 21.21 4.90
C LEU A 220 -7.28 20.79 6.35
N LYS A 221 -8.19 19.84 6.57
CA LYS A 221 -8.38 19.09 7.83
C LYS A 221 -7.61 17.77 7.81
N THR A 222 -7.56 17.11 6.65
CA THR A 222 -6.86 15.83 6.46
C THR A 222 -5.95 15.89 5.24
N LEU A 223 -4.70 15.48 5.42
CA LEU A 223 -3.75 15.33 4.34
C LEU A 223 -3.16 13.91 4.37
N ARG A 224 -3.32 13.18 3.27
CA ARG A 224 -2.70 11.86 3.07
C ARG A 224 -1.81 11.91 1.85
N VAL A 225 -0.56 11.49 1.99
CA VAL A 225 0.44 11.47 0.95
C VAL A 225 1.20 10.15 1.01
N LEU A 226 0.76 9.17 0.23
CA LEU A 226 1.45 7.91 -0.01
C LEU A 226 2.11 7.96 -1.38
N SER A 227 3.40 8.29 -1.44
CA SER A 227 4.08 8.52 -2.71
C SER A 227 5.56 8.22 -2.63
N ASP A 228 6.11 7.66 -3.71
CA ASP A 228 7.55 7.42 -3.88
C ASP A 228 8.32 8.71 -4.26
N TRP A 229 7.67 9.88 -4.17
CA TRP A 229 8.23 11.17 -4.55
C TRP A 229 9.18 11.71 -3.48
N LYS A 230 10.33 12.26 -3.92
CA LYS A 230 11.26 12.98 -3.06
C LYS A 230 10.65 14.27 -2.51
N ASN A 231 10.39 14.26 -1.20
CA ASN A 231 9.84 15.39 -0.42
C ASN A 231 8.49 15.94 -0.96
N PRO A 232 7.41 15.15 -0.90
CA PRO A 232 6.12 15.58 -1.44
C PRO A 232 5.51 16.71 -0.62
N LEU A 233 5.70 16.70 0.70
CA LEU A 233 5.25 17.78 1.59
C LEU A 233 5.90 19.12 1.25
N GLY A 234 7.21 19.16 1.00
CA GLY A 234 7.90 20.40 0.65
C GLY A 234 7.39 21.04 -0.65
N VAL A 235 6.89 20.23 -1.59
CA VAL A 235 6.25 20.78 -2.79
C VAL A 235 4.86 21.31 -2.50
N LEU A 236 4.08 20.61 -1.66
CA LEU A 236 2.76 21.07 -1.25
C LEU A 236 2.82 22.29 -0.31
N ALA A 237 3.92 22.46 0.44
CA ALA A 237 4.20 23.59 1.34
C ALA A 237 4.83 24.79 0.61
N HIS A 238 5.06 24.70 -0.71
CA HIS A 238 5.69 25.77 -1.46
C HIS A 238 4.91 27.09 -1.31
N PRO A 239 5.55 28.27 -1.24
CA PRO A 239 4.84 29.56 -1.01
C PRO A 239 3.75 29.89 -2.03
N LYS A 240 3.86 29.35 -3.25
CA LYS A 240 2.84 29.49 -4.31
C LYS A 240 1.70 28.47 -4.25
N SER A 241 1.80 27.48 -3.36
CA SER A 241 0.76 26.48 -3.14
C SER A 241 -0.49 27.15 -2.57
N PRO A 242 -1.69 26.77 -3.01
CA PRO A 242 -2.92 27.27 -2.41
C PRO A 242 -3.22 26.65 -1.04
N LEU A 243 -2.44 25.65 -0.60
CA LEU A 243 -2.73 24.87 0.60
C LEU A 243 -2.15 25.52 1.85
N SER A 244 -2.96 25.55 2.92
CA SER A 244 -2.52 25.84 4.28
C SER A 244 -2.63 24.59 5.14
N PHE A 245 -1.57 24.33 5.91
CA PHE A 245 -1.50 23.19 6.84
C PHE A 245 -1.89 23.52 8.28
N LYS A 246 -2.21 24.79 8.56
CA LYS A 246 -2.51 25.26 9.92
C LYS A 246 -3.67 24.51 10.56
N GLU A 247 -4.67 24.18 9.76
CA GLU A 247 -5.91 23.51 10.19
C GLU A 247 -5.85 21.98 10.10
N VAL A 248 -4.71 21.40 9.67
CA VAL A 248 -4.59 19.95 9.47
C VAL A 248 -4.60 19.26 10.83
N LYS A 249 -5.60 18.40 11.02
CA LYS A 249 -5.78 17.57 12.22
C LYS A 249 -5.20 16.17 12.05
N SER A 250 -5.20 15.66 10.83
CA SER A 250 -4.74 14.31 10.49
C SER A 250 -3.78 14.36 9.31
N LEU A 251 -2.55 13.88 9.53
CA LEU A 251 -1.50 13.80 8.53
C LEU A 251 -1.02 12.36 8.40
N ALA A 252 -1.08 11.82 7.20
CA ALA A 252 -0.50 10.52 6.87
C ALA A 252 0.50 10.68 5.72
N ILE A 253 1.74 10.29 5.91
CA ILE A 253 2.80 10.37 4.91
C ILE A 253 3.49 9.03 4.82
N GLY A 254 3.68 8.48 3.64
CA GLY A 254 4.36 7.20 3.48
C GLY A 254 4.79 6.98 2.04
N THR A 255 5.41 5.83 1.81
CA THR A 255 5.81 5.36 0.48
C THR A 255 5.22 3.96 0.28
N ASP A 256 4.83 3.65 -0.95
CA ASP A 256 4.36 2.31 -1.32
C ASP A 256 5.52 1.44 -1.83
N SER A 257 6.68 2.05 -2.09
CA SER A 257 7.94 1.38 -2.40
C SER A 257 8.92 1.45 -1.23
N CYS A 258 9.85 0.51 -1.15
CA CYS A 258 10.99 0.53 -0.22
C CYS A 258 12.03 1.64 -0.54
N VAL A 259 11.62 2.71 -1.21
CA VAL A 259 12.51 3.79 -1.63
C VAL A 259 12.58 4.84 -0.52
N GLN A 260 13.81 5.13 -0.13
CA GLN A 260 14.19 5.99 0.99
C GLN A 260 13.64 7.41 0.84
N HIS A 261 12.65 7.76 1.67
CA HIS A 261 12.28 9.16 1.92
C HIS A 261 12.08 9.39 3.41
N ASP A 262 12.80 10.37 3.93
CA ASP A 262 12.74 10.76 5.34
C ASP A 262 11.47 11.58 5.61
N GLY A 263 10.35 10.88 5.74
CA GLY A 263 9.04 11.47 6.02
C GLY A 263 9.04 12.25 7.34
N ALA A 264 9.76 11.77 8.36
CA ALA A 264 9.88 12.43 9.65
C ALA A 264 10.62 13.77 9.55
N VAL A 265 11.74 13.85 8.80
CA VAL A 265 12.44 15.12 8.57
C VAL A 265 11.60 16.12 7.78
N ASN A 266 10.81 15.66 6.80
CA ASN A 266 9.94 16.56 6.06
C ASN A 266 8.83 17.15 6.95
N VAL A 267 8.32 16.39 7.92
CA VAL A 267 7.38 16.90 8.92
C VAL A 267 8.08 17.87 9.87
N ALA A 268 9.28 17.53 10.37
CA ALA A 268 10.05 18.39 11.27
C ALA A 268 10.35 19.76 10.64
N ARG A 269 10.77 19.79 9.37
CA ARG A 269 11.01 21.02 8.61
C ARG A 269 9.78 21.91 8.43
N LEU A 270 8.59 21.35 8.56
CA LEU A 270 7.31 22.03 8.38
C LEU A 270 6.51 22.11 9.68
N ALA A 271 7.13 21.82 10.83
CA ALA A 271 6.47 21.75 12.13
C ALA A 271 5.63 23.00 12.44
N ASP A 272 6.18 24.19 12.17
CA ASP A 272 5.52 25.48 12.39
C ASP A 272 4.24 25.66 11.54
N GLY A 273 4.13 24.92 10.45
CA GLY A 273 2.97 24.93 9.57
C GLY A 273 1.76 24.16 10.14
N PHE A 274 1.96 23.30 11.13
CA PHE A 274 0.93 22.42 11.70
C PHE A 274 0.51 22.91 13.09
N GLN A 275 -0.63 23.61 13.20
CA GLN A 275 -1.09 24.20 14.47
C GLN A 275 -2.19 23.41 15.19
N LYS A 276 -2.81 22.45 14.50
CA LYS A 276 -3.95 21.66 15.01
C LYS A 276 -3.74 20.16 14.83
N LEU A 277 -2.50 19.71 14.60
CA LEU A 277 -2.20 18.34 14.26
C LEU A 277 -2.41 17.43 15.47
N VAL A 278 -3.36 16.50 15.36
CA VAL A 278 -3.75 15.56 16.43
C VAL A 278 -3.28 14.15 16.11
N LEU A 279 -3.31 13.76 14.83
CA LEU A 279 -2.92 12.45 14.35
C LEU A 279 -1.81 12.59 13.32
N LEU A 280 -0.69 11.92 13.58
CA LEU A 280 0.43 11.81 12.66
C LEU A 280 0.75 10.34 12.40
N ASN A 281 0.68 9.94 11.14
CA ASN A 281 1.13 8.64 10.66
C ASN A 281 2.26 8.87 9.65
N ILE A 282 3.48 8.55 10.06
CA ILE A 282 4.65 8.51 9.18
C ILE A 282 4.77 7.03 8.83
N GLY A 283 4.54 6.58 7.61
CA GLY A 283 4.55 5.17 7.24
C GLY A 283 5.90 4.49 7.46
N VAL A 284 6.20 3.48 6.66
CA VAL A 284 7.53 2.82 6.78
C VAL A 284 8.59 3.78 6.27
N TYR A 285 9.58 4.08 7.12
CA TYR A 285 10.74 4.84 6.71
C TYR A 285 11.97 3.93 6.76
N GLU A 286 12.60 3.73 5.60
CA GLU A 286 14.00 3.33 5.52
C GLU A 286 14.81 4.62 5.68
N ALA A 287 15.34 4.89 6.88
CA ALA A 287 16.32 5.96 6.97
C ALA A 287 17.51 5.55 6.10
N LEU A 288 17.90 6.44 5.17
CA LEU A 288 19.30 6.45 4.76
C LEU A 288 20.13 6.52 6.04
N VAL A 289 21.23 5.80 6.04
CA VAL A 289 22.29 5.68 7.07
C VAL A 289 22.94 7.05 7.40
N THR A 290 22.21 8.15 7.32
CA THR A 290 22.63 9.48 7.73
C THR A 290 22.31 9.62 9.21
N HIS A 291 23.34 9.53 10.03
CA HIS A 291 23.36 9.63 11.49
C HIS A 291 22.92 11.01 12.04
N ASP A 292 22.25 11.84 11.23
CA ASP A 292 21.98 13.26 11.47
C ASP A 292 20.49 13.62 11.28
N ILE A 293 19.57 12.73 11.67
CA ILE A 293 18.13 13.06 11.67
C ILE A 293 17.84 13.97 12.86
N LYS A 294 17.88 15.28 12.62
CA LYS A 294 17.35 16.27 13.58
C LYS A 294 15.83 16.34 13.46
N LEU A 295 15.15 15.60 14.34
CA LEU A 295 13.68 15.65 14.45
C LEU A 295 13.19 16.98 15.05
N ASN A 296 14.05 17.73 15.74
CA ASN A 296 13.69 19.02 16.31
C ASN A 296 13.83 20.17 15.29
N PRO A 297 12.81 21.03 15.13
CA PRO A 297 11.53 21.04 15.85
C PRO A 297 10.53 19.97 15.34
N PHE A 298 9.85 19.25 16.25
CA PHE A 298 8.78 18.31 15.94
C PHE A 298 7.48 18.74 16.65
N PRO A 299 6.30 18.69 16.01
CA PRO A 299 5.05 19.17 16.60
C PRO A 299 4.45 18.19 17.63
N ILE A 300 5.26 17.67 18.56
CA ILE A 300 4.90 16.53 19.41
C ILE A 300 3.91 16.88 20.52
N HIS A 301 3.95 18.12 21.03
CA HIS A 301 3.16 18.54 22.20
C HIS A 301 1.64 18.47 21.98
N GLN A 302 1.18 18.61 20.73
CA GLN A 302 -0.25 18.61 20.37
C GLN A 302 -0.75 17.26 19.83
N LEU A 303 0.15 16.32 19.54
CA LEU A 303 -0.21 15.01 19.00
C LEU A 303 -0.91 14.16 20.06
N ARG A 304 -2.02 13.54 19.69
CA ARG A 304 -2.67 12.48 20.48
C ARG A 304 -2.34 11.08 19.97
N PHE A 305 -2.10 10.96 18.66
CA PHE A 305 -1.82 9.69 18.00
C PHE A 305 -0.60 9.83 17.12
N LEU A 306 0.41 9.01 17.38
CA LEU A 306 1.61 8.89 16.55
C LEU A 306 1.72 7.45 16.06
N ALA A 307 1.91 7.27 14.76
CA ALA A 307 2.21 5.97 14.17
C ALA A 307 3.45 6.09 13.29
N PHE A 308 4.38 5.15 13.44
CA PHE A 308 5.49 5.02 12.51
C PHE A 308 6.01 3.60 12.25
N GLY A 309 6.57 3.40 11.05
CA GLY A 309 7.12 2.11 10.62
C GLY A 309 8.65 2.10 10.56
N LEU A 310 9.30 1.11 11.17
CA LEU A 310 10.73 0.84 11.13
C LEU A 310 11.02 -0.30 10.18
N ASN A 311 11.93 -0.13 9.21
CA ASN A 311 12.42 -1.26 8.40
C ASN A 311 13.74 -1.79 8.98
N THR A 312 13.85 -3.10 9.23
CA THR A 312 15.02 -3.76 9.82
C THR A 312 16.01 -4.31 8.80
N ASP A 313 15.62 -4.42 7.52
CA ASP A 313 16.44 -5.15 6.53
C ASP A 313 17.71 -4.42 6.10
N LYS A 314 17.83 -3.13 6.43
CA LYS A 314 18.95 -2.28 6.01
C LYS A 314 19.46 -1.35 7.11
N MET A 315 19.02 -1.55 8.35
CA MET A 315 19.16 -0.54 9.38
C MET A 315 19.53 -1.11 10.74
N GLU A 316 20.50 -0.45 11.38
CA GLU A 316 20.66 -0.51 12.83
C GLU A 316 19.46 0.22 13.47
N LEU A 317 18.56 -0.55 14.09
CA LEU A 317 17.38 -0.03 14.77
C LEU A 317 17.71 0.89 15.94
N ALA A 318 18.84 0.64 16.62
CA ALA A 318 19.21 1.31 17.86
C ALA A 318 19.40 2.84 17.68
N PRO A 319 20.22 3.35 16.74
CA PRO A 319 20.37 4.80 16.52
C PRO A 319 19.06 5.53 16.19
N LEU A 320 18.13 4.89 15.48
CA LEU A 320 16.82 5.49 15.19
C LEU A 320 15.93 5.58 16.42
N LEU A 321 15.86 4.48 17.18
CA LEU A 321 15.09 4.46 18.41
C LEU A 321 15.65 5.48 19.40
N GLU A 322 16.97 5.64 19.49
CA GLU A 322 17.61 6.68 20.30
C GLU A 322 17.17 8.09 19.91
N ASN A 323 17.05 8.40 18.62
CA ASN A 323 16.55 9.71 18.17
C ASN A 323 15.09 9.97 18.57
N TRP A 324 14.21 8.95 18.44
CA TRP A 324 12.82 9.06 18.89
C TRP A 324 12.70 9.12 20.41
N ILE A 325 13.50 8.34 21.14
CA ILE A 325 13.57 8.36 22.60
C ILE A 325 14.05 9.73 23.07
N SER A 326 15.10 10.29 22.46
CA SER A 326 15.60 11.62 22.75
C SER A 326 14.52 12.68 22.52
N LEU A 327 13.84 12.64 21.37
CA LEU A 327 12.71 13.54 21.08
C LEU A 327 11.60 13.43 22.14
N LEU A 328 11.20 12.21 22.51
CA LEU A 328 10.17 11.99 23.52
C LEU A 328 10.63 12.45 24.92
N ASN A 329 11.92 12.30 25.24
CA ASN A 329 12.50 12.76 26.50
C ASN A 329 12.62 14.30 26.57
N THR A 330 12.68 15.01 25.43
CA THR A 330 12.65 16.48 25.42
C THR A 330 11.28 17.08 25.76
N ILE A 331 10.26 16.25 25.94
CA ILE A 331 8.91 16.69 26.31
C ILE A 331 8.88 16.98 27.80
N HIS A 332 9.17 18.23 28.17
CA HIS A 332 9.15 18.69 29.57
C HIS A 332 7.75 19.11 30.07
N SER A 333 6.72 19.13 29.21
CA SER A 333 5.34 19.59 29.49
C SER A 333 4.28 18.49 29.30
N GLU A 334 3.03 18.76 29.69
CA GLU A 334 1.89 17.85 29.49
C GLU A 334 1.76 17.41 28.03
N CYS A 335 2.24 16.20 27.73
CA CYS A 335 2.12 15.60 26.40
C CYS A 335 0.67 15.16 26.18
N ALA A 336 0.05 15.56 25.07
CA ALA A 336 -1.30 15.10 24.71
C ALA A 336 -1.34 13.66 24.16
N LEU A 337 -0.17 13.01 24.02
CA LEU A 337 -0.01 11.74 23.34
C LEU A 337 -0.69 10.60 24.10
N ARG A 338 -1.68 9.96 23.46
CA ARG A 338 -2.47 8.86 24.03
C ARG A 338 -2.05 7.51 23.51
N LYS A 339 -1.53 7.44 22.29
CA LYS A 339 -1.12 6.19 21.64
C LYS A 339 0.04 6.42 20.69
N VAL A 340 1.07 5.58 20.85
CA VAL A 340 2.16 5.42 19.90
C VAL A 340 2.05 4.03 19.28
N THR A 341 2.08 3.95 17.95
CA THR A 341 2.10 2.67 17.22
C THR A 341 3.42 2.58 16.47
N ILE A 342 4.22 1.57 16.78
CA ILE A 342 5.47 1.28 16.09
C ILE A 342 5.25 -0.02 15.32
N ALA A 343 5.37 0.04 13.99
CA ALA A 343 5.31 -1.14 13.14
C ALA A 343 6.74 -1.50 12.71
N ILE A 344 7.21 -2.69 13.04
CA ILE A 344 8.54 -3.16 12.64
C ILE A 344 8.36 -4.06 11.42
N PHE A 345 9.06 -3.74 10.34
CA PHE A 345 9.06 -4.46 9.08
C PHE A 345 10.45 -5.08 8.91
N GLY A 346 10.53 -6.41 8.86
CA GLY A 346 11.74 -7.13 8.53
C GLY A 346 11.41 -8.29 7.61
N PHE A 347 12.16 -8.42 6.53
CA PHE A 347 12.07 -9.52 5.56
C PHE A 347 13.24 -10.49 5.66
N SER A 348 14.19 -10.30 6.60
CA SER A 348 15.26 -11.27 6.86
C SER A 348 14.88 -12.26 7.97
N TYR A 349 14.45 -13.45 7.54
CA TYR A 349 14.26 -14.60 8.44
C TYR A 349 15.59 -15.10 9.02
N PHE A 350 16.68 -14.92 8.27
CA PHE A 350 18.04 -15.25 8.69
C PHE A 350 19.02 -14.18 8.23
N ILE A 351 20.08 -13.99 9.01
CA ILE A 351 21.27 -13.21 8.68
C ILE A 351 22.42 -14.21 8.57
N ILE A 352 23.03 -14.34 7.39
CA ILE A 352 24.23 -15.17 7.20
C ILE A 352 25.44 -14.33 7.61
N ASN A 353 26.12 -14.77 8.67
CA ASN A 353 27.31 -14.14 9.22
C ASN A 353 28.58 -14.61 8.50
N GLU A 354 28.61 -15.85 8.01
CA GLU A 354 29.68 -16.36 7.15
C GLU A 354 29.06 -17.21 6.04
N PRO A 355 29.49 -17.05 4.77
CA PRO A 355 30.63 -16.25 4.32
C PRO A 355 30.33 -14.76 4.15
N GLN A 356 31.30 -13.91 4.48
CA GLN A 356 31.32 -12.48 4.18
C GLN A 356 31.72 -12.18 2.71
N ALA A 357 31.47 -10.95 2.25
CA ALA A 357 31.69 -10.54 0.84
C ALA A 357 33.14 -10.70 0.32
N SER A 358 34.12 -10.73 1.22
CA SER A 358 35.55 -10.91 0.90
C SER A 358 36.06 -12.32 1.24
N ALA A 359 35.19 -13.23 1.65
CA ALA A 359 35.57 -14.58 2.03
C ALA A 359 36.11 -15.35 0.81
N LYS A 360 37.21 -16.07 1.05
CA LYS A 360 37.84 -16.98 0.09
C LYS A 360 37.86 -18.37 0.70
N TRP A 361 36.99 -19.25 0.21
CA TRP A 361 36.92 -20.62 0.66
C TRP A 361 37.89 -21.48 -0.15
N PRO A 362 38.93 -22.06 0.47
CA PRO A 362 39.78 -23.03 -0.21
C PRO A 362 39.02 -24.30 -0.53
N ASN A 363 39.26 -24.81 -1.75
CA ASN A 363 38.95 -26.18 -2.11
C ASN A 363 39.83 -27.16 -1.31
N ASP A 364 39.39 -28.41 -1.17
CA ASP A 364 40.01 -29.47 -0.36
C ASP A 364 40.16 -29.13 1.13
N ALA A 365 39.30 -28.24 1.63
CA ALA A 365 39.28 -27.79 3.02
C ALA A 365 37.85 -27.62 3.53
N ALA A 366 37.71 -27.69 4.86
CA ALA A 366 36.47 -27.36 5.54
C ALA A 366 36.35 -25.84 5.70
N ASN A 367 35.16 -25.34 5.42
CA ASN A 367 34.75 -23.95 5.55
C ASN A 367 33.51 -23.88 6.44
N VAL A 368 33.22 -22.74 7.05
CA VAL A 368 32.08 -22.61 7.96
C VAL A 368 31.03 -21.66 7.41
N VAL A 369 29.77 -22.09 7.48
CA VAL A 369 28.60 -21.23 7.33
C VAL A 369 28.08 -20.94 8.72
N THR A 370 27.81 -19.68 9.02
CA THR A 370 27.17 -19.29 10.29
C THR A 370 26.02 -18.34 10.03
N TRP A 371 24.98 -18.42 10.85
CA TRP A 371 23.80 -17.59 10.72
C TRP A 371 23.17 -17.23 12.05
N GLU A 372 22.44 -16.13 12.05
CA GLU A 372 21.47 -15.80 13.08
C GLU A 372 20.07 -15.85 12.51
N LYS A 373 19.13 -16.40 13.29
CA LYS A 373 17.73 -16.39 12.94
C LYS A 373 17.07 -15.12 13.47
N GLY A 374 16.26 -14.48 12.64
CA GLY A 374 15.37 -13.41 13.07
C GLY A 374 14.39 -13.88 14.15
N VAL A 375 13.85 -12.94 14.93
CA VAL A 375 12.89 -13.25 16.00
C VAL A 375 11.47 -13.26 15.43
N LEU A 376 10.61 -14.18 15.90
CA LEU A 376 9.16 -14.22 15.65
C LEU A 376 8.71 -14.67 14.23
N ASP A 377 9.41 -15.61 13.61
CA ASP A 377 8.88 -16.33 12.44
C ASP A 377 8.42 -17.76 12.77
N ASP A 378 7.50 -18.28 11.95
CA ASP A 378 6.99 -19.66 12.03
C ASP A 378 7.89 -20.66 11.24
N ILE A 379 9.13 -20.28 10.91
CA ILE A 379 10.07 -21.14 10.18
C ILE A 379 10.75 -22.07 11.17
N THR A 380 10.41 -23.35 11.05
CA THR A 380 10.98 -24.42 11.89
C THR A 380 12.17 -25.10 11.22
N HIS A 381 12.24 -25.07 9.88
CA HIS A 381 13.28 -25.72 9.09
C HIS A 381 13.55 -24.94 7.80
N PHE A 382 14.76 -25.07 7.27
CA PHE A 382 15.17 -24.51 5.98
C PHE A 382 16.20 -25.41 5.30
N ASP A 383 16.46 -25.16 4.03
CA ASP A 383 17.42 -25.85 3.18
C ASP A 383 18.56 -24.90 2.84
N ILE A 384 19.75 -25.45 2.63
CA ILE A 384 20.94 -24.71 2.23
C ILE A 384 21.35 -25.16 0.83
N GLU A 385 21.47 -24.19 -0.06
CA GLU A 385 21.92 -24.37 -1.44
C GLU A 385 23.10 -23.46 -1.74
N LEU A 386 24.05 -23.96 -2.52
CA LEU A 386 25.18 -23.19 -3.04
C LEU A 386 24.94 -22.94 -4.53
N MET A 387 24.91 -21.67 -4.93
CA MET A 387 24.73 -21.25 -6.32
C MET A 387 25.96 -20.51 -6.83
N ARG A 388 26.15 -20.61 -8.14
CA ARG A 388 27.17 -19.87 -8.89
C ARG A 388 26.48 -19.01 -9.95
N LEU A 389 26.81 -17.73 -10.06
CA LEU A 389 26.09 -16.82 -10.96
C LEU A 389 26.46 -16.99 -12.45
N SER A 390 27.72 -17.33 -12.74
CA SER A 390 28.26 -17.47 -14.10
C SER A 390 27.92 -18.81 -14.76
N GLN A 391 27.34 -19.75 -14.02
CA GLN A 391 26.97 -21.07 -14.51
C GLN A 391 25.55 -21.39 -14.06
N ASP A 392 24.70 -21.80 -14.99
CA ASP A 392 23.37 -22.31 -14.66
C ASP A 392 23.52 -23.63 -13.90
N GLY A 393 23.36 -23.58 -12.58
CA GLY A 393 23.40 -24.76 -11.74
C GLY A 393 23.33 -24.44 -10.25
N VAL A 394 22.88 -25.43 -9.49
CA VAL A 394 22.77 -25.38 -8.03
C VAL A 394 23.43 -26.62 -7.45
N THR A 395 24.07 -26.45 -6.30
CA THR A 395 24.57 -27.55 -5.48
C THR A 395 23.74 -27.60 -4.21
N TYR A 396 22.93 -28.65 -4.07
CA TYR A 396 22.09 -28.87 -2.89
C TYR A 396 22.93 -29.34 -1.70
N VAL A 397 23.16 -28.46 -0.72
CA VAL A 397 24.09 -28.73 0.40
C VAL A 397 23.39 -29.52 1.50
N ALA A 398 22.33 -28.96 2.08
CA ALA A 398 21.65 -29.55 3.23
C ALA A 398 20.14 -29.38 3.14
N TYR A 399 19.41 -30.47 3.35
CA TYR A 399 17.96 -30.48 3.46
C TYR A 399 17.53 -30.49 4.93
N ASN A 400 16.48 -29.72 5.23
CA ASN A 400 15.75 -29.76 6.50
C ASN A 400 16.58 -29.38 7.74
N VAL A 401 17.41 -28.36 7.63
CA VAL A 401 18.18 -27.78 8.75
C VAL A 401 17.23 -27.15 9.78
N GLU A 402 17.34 -27.54 11.04
CA GLU A 402 16.48 -27.03 12.12
C GLU A 402 16.72 -25.52 12.38
N ALA A 403 15.65 -24.77 12.59
CA ALA A 403 15.67 -23.32 12.84
C ALA A 403 15.08 -22.93 14.21
N TYR A 404 15.16 -23.80 15.21
CA TYR A 404 14.73 -23.45 16.56
C TYR A 404 15.79 -22.59 17.27
N PRO A 405 15.42 -21.79 18.28
CA PRO A 405 16.39 -20.99 19.04
C PRO A 405 17.55 -21.79 19.67
N THR A 406 17.33 -23.08 19.91
CA THR A 406 18.31 -24.02 20.46
C THR A 406 19.03 -24.85 19.40
N SER A 407 18.68 -24.70 18.12
CA SER A 407 19.32 -25.43 17.02
C SER A 407 20.73 -24.89 16.75
N PRO A 408 21.61 -25.69 16.14
CA PRO A 408 22.92 -25.22 15.69
C PRO A 408 22.78 -23.99 14.78
N LYS A 409 23.70 -23.04 14.93
CA LYS A 409 23.74 -21.77 14.17
C LYS A 409 24.84 -21.78 13.11
N SER A 410 25.35 -22.96 12.81
CA SER A 410 26.58 -23.17 12.05
C SER A 410 26.52 -24.51 11.32
N LEU A 411 27.17 -24.58 10.14
CA LEU A 411 27.39 -25.79 9.37
C LEU A 411 28.81 -25.76 8.77
N ASN A 412 29.60 -26.81 9.00
CA ASN A 412 30.88 -26.97 8.32
C ASN A 412 30.65 -27.60 6.94
N ILE A 413 31.23 -27.03 5.90
CA ILE A 413 31.18 -27.51 4.52
C ILE A 413 32.60 -27.77 4.03
N TYR A 414 32.91 -29.04 3.76
CA TYR A 414 34.13 -29.43 3.07
C TYR A 414 33.90 -29.37 1.56
N LEU A 415 34.73 -28.59 0.88
CA LEU A 415 34.71 -28.46 -0.58
C LEU A 415 35.68 -29.46 -1.19
N LYS A 416 35.24 -30.22 -2.19
CA LYS A 416 36.12 -31.11 -2.95
C LYS A 416 35.86 -30.95 -4.45
N ASP A 417 36.89 -30.64 -5.24
CA ASP A 417 36.76 -30.50 -6.69
C ASP A 417 35.67 -29.49 -7.14
N ILE A 418 35.40 -28.45 -6.33
CA ILE A 418 34.49 -27.36 -6.71
C ILE A 418 35.24 -26.37 -7.63
N PRO A 419 34.67 -25.95 -8.77
CA PRO A 419 35.33 -25.00 -9.66
C PRO A 419 35.67 -23.68 -8.96
N ALA A 420 36.89 -23.17 -9.15
CA ALA A 420 37.24 -21.84 -8.65
C ALA A 420 36.38 -20.74 -9.32
N GLY A 421 36.04 -19.70 -8.56
CA GLY A 421 35.20 -18.58 -9.00
C GLY A 421 34.94 -17.59 -7.88
N ASP A 422 34.60 -16.35 -8.23
CA ASP A 422 34.32 -15.25 -7.29
C ASP A 422 32.83 -14.90 -7.19
N ASP A 423 31.97 -15.79 -7.68
CA ASP A 423 30.57 -15.52 -7.98
C ASP A 423 29.60 -16.49 -7.27
N TYR A 424 30.01 -16.97 -6.09
CA TYR A 424 29.26 -17.90 -5.27
C TYR A 424 28.34 -17.21 -4.26
N PHE A 425 27.18 -17.82 -4.02
CA PHE A 425 26.21 -17.40 -3.01
C PHE A 425 25.63 -18.63 -2.30
N LEU A 426 25.34 -18.50 -1.01
CA LEU A 426 24.51 -19.43 -0.27
C LEU A 426 23.08 -18.91 -0.20
N LEU A 427 22.13 -19.82 -0.42
CA LEU A 427 20.71 -19.55 -0.31
C LEU A 427 20.15 -20.36 0.84
N PHE A 428 19.40 -19.71 1.72
CA PHE A 428 18.54 -20.40 2.67
C PHE A 428 17.12 -20.29 2.16
N LEU A 429 16.45 -21.42 1.95
CA LEU A 429 15.10 -21.45 1.39
C LEU A 429 14.32 -22.68 1.87
N ASN A 430 13.02 -22.72 1.63
CA ASN A 430 12.22 -23.93 1.81
C ASN A 430 11.90 -24.53 0.44
N SER A 431 12.58 -25.62 0.07
CA SER A 431 12.48 -26.22 -1.26
C SER A 431 11.09 -26.83 -1.53
N THR A 432 10.33 -27.17 -0.48
CA THR A 432 8.96 -27.70 -0.61
C THR A 432 7.99 -26.67 -1.18
N HIS A 433 8.17 -25.39 -0.82
CA HIS A 433 7.28 -24.30 -1.25
C HIS A 433 7.97 -23.23 -2.10
N GLY A 434 9.29 -23.36 -2.34
CA GLY A 434 10.09 -22.43 -3.15
C GLY A 434 10.28 -21.05 -2.52
N ILE A 435 10.13 -20.91 -1.21
CA ILE A 435 10.26 -19.61 -0.52
C ILE A 435 11.72 -19.41 -0.10
N MET A 436 12.37 -18.39 -0.65
CA MET A 436 13.70 -17.96 -0.20
C MET A 436 13.59 -17.18 1.11
N HIS A 437 14.41 -17.56 2.09
CA HIS A 437 14.46 -16.96 3.42
C HIS A 437 15.60 -15.95 3.57
N CYS A 438 16.78 -16.24 3.00
CA CYS A 438 17.87 -15.28 2.89
C CYS A 438 18.87 -15.69 1.79
N LEU A 439 19.77 -14.76 1.45
CA LEU A 439 20.87 -14.92 0.51
C LEU A 439 22.15 -14.38 1.16
N SER A 440 23.26 -15.09 1.04
CA SER A 440 24.55 -14.60 1.56
C SER A 440 25.10 -13.44 0.73
N SER A 441 26.15 -12.81 1.25
CA SER A 441 27.02 -12.00 0.40
C SER A 441 27.73 -12.88 -0.64
N ARG A 442 28.11 -12.28 -1.77
CA ARG A 442 28.93 -12.94 -2.81
C ARG A 442 30.31 -13.28 -2.25
N PHE A 443 30.79 -14.50 -2.43
CA PHE A 443 32.12 -14.91 -1.99
C PHE A 443 32.86 -15.71 -3.06
N SER A 444 34.13 -16.03 -2.81
CA SER A 444 34.98 -16.76 -3.75
C SER A 444 35.35 -18.15 -3.25
N ILE A 445 35.38 -19.12 -4.17
CA ILE A 445 36.02 -20.42 -3.97
C ILE A 445 37.33 -20.41 -4.76
N VAL A 446 38.44 -20.77 -4.10
CA VAL A 446 39.80 -20.75 -4.67
C VAL A 446 40.41 -22.15 -4.63
N ASN A 447 41.40 -22.42 -5.48
CA ASN A 447 42.13 -23.68 -5.40
C ASN A 447 42.91 -23.77 -4.09
N ALA A 448 43.15 -24.98 -3.59
CA ALA A 448 43.86 -25.22 -2.32
C ALA A 448 45.23 -24.51 -2.25
N THR A 449 45.90 -24.34 -3.39
CA THR A 449 47.23 -23.72 -3.50
C THR A 449 47.23 -22.19 -3.57
N ASP A 450 46.06 -21.56 -3.77
CA ASP A 450 45.95 -20.12 -4.08
C ASP A 450 45.69 -19.24 -2.84
N VAL A 451 45.65 -19.84 -1.64
CA VAL A 451 45.49 -19.11 -0.36
C VAL A 451 46.80 -18.42 0.00
N THR A 452 47.06 -17.26 -0.60
CA THR A 452 48.15 -16.37 -0.22
C THR A 452 47.81 -15.60 1.06
N SER A 453 48.83 -15.25 1.84
CA SER A 453 48.81 -14.71 3.22
C SER A 453 48.06 -13.38 3.44
N SER A 454 47.35 -12.87 2.43
CA SER A 454 46.52 -11.67 2.46
C SER A 454 45.01 -11.97 2.44
N ALA A 455 44.61 -13.25 2.48
CA ALA A 455 43.24 -13.65 2.71
C ALA A 455 42.85 -13.40 4.18
N THR A 456 41.67 -12.81 4.41
CA THR A 456 41.02 -12.77 5.72
C THR A 456 41.01 -14.20 6.27
N ALA A 457 41.53 -14.42 7.48
CA ALA A 457 41.61 -15.75 8.06
C ALA A 457 40.23 -16.43 7.95
N PRO A 458 40.15 -17.68 7.44
CA PRO A 458 38.87 -18.38 7.36
C PRO A 458 38.28 -18.46 8.77
N ALA A 459 36.98 -18.19 8.88
CA ALA A 459 36.27 -18.26 10.16
C ALA A 459 36.53 -19.62 10.82
N THR A 460 36.74 -19.59 12.14
CA THR A 460 37.14 -20.78 12.92
C THR A 460 36.09 -21.87 12.78
N LEU A 461 36.52 -23.08 12.42
CA LEU A 461 35.63 -24.23 12.31
C LEU A 461 34.94 -24.49 13.66
N ASP A 462 33.65 -24.80 13.60
CA ASP A 462 32.89 -25.22 14.77
C ASP A 462 33.07 -26.73 14.93
N THR A 463 33.87 -27.15 15.91
CA THR A 463 34.17 -28.57 16.14
C THR A 463 33.00 -29.34 16.76
N SER A 464 31.94 -28.65 17.18
CA SER A 464 30.76 -29.26 17.82
C SER A 464 29.70 -29.74 16.82
N ILE A 465 29.87 -29.44 15.53
CA ILE A 465 28.91 -29.72 14.46
C ILE A 465 29.52 -30.61 13.35
N PRO A 466 28.70 -31.39 12.63
CA PRO A 466 29.19 -32.24 11.55
C PRO A 466 29.66 -31.43 10.34
N THR A 467 30.59 -32.01 9.58
CA THR A 467 31.09 -31.47 8.31
C THR A 467 30.43 -32.18 7.13
N VAL A 468 29.82 -31.40 6.23
CA VAL A 468 29.15 -31.87 5.01
C VAL A 468 30.11 -31.73 3.83
N THR A 469 30.30 -32.79 3.05
CA THR A 469 31.25 -32.78 1.92
C THR A 469 30.52 -32.58 0.60
N ILE A 470 30.68 -31.42 -0.04
CA ILE A 470 30.12 -31.17 -1.38
C ILE A 470 31.21 -31.36 -2.44
N SER A 471 30.85 -31.89 -3.61
CA SER A 471 31.83 -32.14 -4.66
C SER A 471 31.36 -31.96 -6.10
N GLY A 472 32.29 -31.52 -6.95
CA GLY A 472 32.09 -31.30 -8.38
C GLY A 472 31.45 -29.96 -8.74
N SER A 473 31.21 -29.76 -10.04
CA SER A 473 30.50 -28.57 -10.53
C SER A 473 29.02 -28.59 -10.13
N PRO A 474 28.36 -27.41 -10.05
CA PRO A 474 26.92 -27.32 -9.80
C PRO A 474 26.12 -28.22 -10.77
N ASP A 475 25.24 -29.06 -10.20
CA ASP A 475 24.49 -30.07 -10.94
C ASP A 475 23.10 -30.24 -10.31
N PRO A 476 22.05 -29.67 -10.92
CA PRO A 476 20.68 -29.70 -10.36
C PRO A 476 20.07 -31.11 -10.37
N THR A 477 20.71 -32.10 -11.00
CA THR A 477 20.23 -33.49 -11.01
C THR A 477 20.68 -34.28 -9.78
N LYS A 478 21.68 -33.78 -9.04
CA LYS A 478 22.12 -34.37 -7.78
C LYS A 478 21.20 -33.94 -6.65
N GLY A 479 20.81 -34.86 -5.78
CA GLY A 479 20.05 -34.52 -4.58
C GLY A 479 20.89 -33.81 -3.52
N PHE A 480 20.26 -33.47 -2.40
CA PHE A 480 20.93 -32.90 -1.24
C PHE A 480 22.03 -33.82 -0.71
N VAL A 481 23.21 -33.25 -0.43
CA VAL A 481 24.36 -33.98 0.10
C VAL A 481 24.10 -34.49 1.52
N THR A 482 23.38 -33.71 2.34
CA THR A 482 22.92 -34.16 3.65
C THR A 482 21.44 -33.90 3.85
N THR A 483 20.80 -34.74 4.65
CA THR A 483 19.41 -34.57 5.11
C THR A 483 19.40 -34.69 6.62
N PHE A 484 19.02 -33.62 7.30
CA PHE A 484 18.86 -33.66 8.75
C PHE A 484 17.51 -34.29 9.11
N ALA A 485 17.53 -35.21 10.06
CA ALA A 485 16.32 -35.84 10.55
C ALA A 485 15.39 -34.77 11.12
N SER A 486 14.14 -34.73 10.66
CA SER A 486 13.10 -33.99 11.36
C SER A 486 12.96 -34.60 12.75
N LYS A 487 13.31 -33.88 13.82
CA LYS A 487 12.81 -34.24 15.14
C LYS A 487 11.30 -34.15 15.05
N ALA A 488 10.62 -35.28 15.25
CA ALA A 488 9.18 -35.37 15.29
C ALA A 488 8.67 -34.16 16.06
N SER A 489 7.96 -33.27 15.35
CA SER A 489 7.28 -32.18 16.00
C SER A 489 6.27 -32.82 16.94
N SER A 490 6.61 -32.94 18.22
CA SER A 490 5.58 -33.01 19.23
C SER A 490 4.76 -31.75 18.97
N ILE A 491 3.53 -31.95 18.51
CA ILE A 491 2.51 -30.92 18.49
C ILE A 491 2.26 -30.60 19.95
N VAL A 492 3.17 -29.82 20.54
CA VAL A 492 2.82 -28.96 21.64
C VAL A 492 1.90 -27.95 20.97
N PHE A 493 0.61 -27.99 21.31
CA PHE A 493 -0.31 -26.88 21.12
C PHE A 493 0.21 -25.71 21.99
N GLY A 494 1.38 -25.19 21.60
CA GLY A 494 1.94 -23.95 22.09
C GLY A 494 1.15 -22.87 21.39
N ILE A 495 0.29 -22.20 22.13
CA ILE A 495 -0.45 -21.04 21.66
C ILE A 495 0.58 -19.93 21.46
N THR A 496 1.30 -19.93 20.33
CA THR A 496 2.28 -18.89 20.01
C THR A 496 2.02 -18.34 18.61
N SER A 497 1.53 -17.10 18.68
CA SER A 497 1.47 -16.00 17.73
C SER A 497 2.51 -15.95 16.59
N GLY A 498 2.02 -16.10 15.36
CA GLY A 498 2.66 -15.61 14.13
C GLY A 498 1.64 -15.34 13.02
N HIS A 499 0.66 -16.23 12.85
CA HIS A 499 -0.41 -16.06 11.87
C HIS A 499 -1.66 -15.26 12.32
N LYS A 500 -1.61 -14.58 13.49
CA LYS A 500 -2.78 -13.86 14.03
C LYS A 500 -2.95 -12.42 13.55
N CYS A 501 -1.97 -11.76 12.94
CA CYS A 501 -2.15 -10.35 12.54
C CYS A 501 -3.15 -10.15 11.39
N GLY A 502 -3.40 -11.18 10.55
CA GLY A 502 -4.48 -11.12 9.54
C GLY A 502 -5.87 -11.37 10.14
N GLY A 503 -6.02 -12.42 10.95
CA GLY A 503 -7.33 -12.83 11.50
C GLY A 503 -7.78 -12.05 12.74
N ALA A 504 -6.85 -11.65 13.62
CA ALA A 504 -7.18 -10.91 14.83
C ALA A 504 -7.55 -9.45 14.54
N MET A 505 -7.03 -8.85 13.47
CA MET A 505 -7.49 -7.51 13.02
C MET A 505 -8.90 -7.56 12.43
N VAL A 506 -9.30 -8.66 11.80
CA VAL A 506 -10.68 -8.87 11.33
C VAL A 506 -11.63 -9.10 12.51
N LEU A 507 -11.25 -9.89 13.51
CA LEU A 507 -12.07 -10.11 14.71
C LEU A 507 -12.12 -8.89 15.65
N ALA A 508 -11.02 -8.14 15.80
CA ALA A 508 -11.03 -6.87 16.53
C ALA A 508 -11.84 -5.80 15.78
N GLY A 509 -11.79 -5.77 14.45
CA GLY A 509 -12.65 -4.93 13.63
C GLY A 509 -14.15 -5.28 13.77
N ILE A 510 -14.49 -6.56 13.84
CA ILE A 510 -15.88 -7.04 14.06
C ILE A 510 -16.35 -6.75 15.48
N MET A 511 -15.51 -6.91 16.50
CA MET A 511 -15.86 -6.62 17.90
C MET A 511 -15.97 -5.12 18.19
N VAL A 512 -15.11 -4.29 17.59
CA VAL A 512 -15.20 -2.82 17.68
C VAL A 512 -16.39 -2.30 16.85
N GLY A 513 -16.68 -2.91 15.69
CA GLY A 513 -17.88 -2.62 14.90
C GLY A 513 -19.18 -3.00 15.62
N ALA A 514 -19.21 -4.16 16.29
CA ALA A 514 -20.36 -4.60 17.08
C ALA A 514 -20.54 -3.78 18.38
N ALA A 515 -19.46 -3.35 19.02
CA ALA A 515 -19.51 -2.49 20.19
C ALA A 515 -19.93 -1.04 19.86
N LEU A 516 -19.59 -0.53 18.67
CA LEU A 516 -20.05 0.77 18.17
C LEU A 516 -21.49 0.75 17.61
N ALA A 517 -22.04 -0.44 17.30
CA ALA A 517 -23.44 -0.61 16.91
C ALA A 517 -24.39 -0.84 18.11
N LEU A 518 -23.85 -1.01 19.32
CA LEU A 518 -24.59 -1.21 20.57
C LEU A 518 -24.55 0.02 21.49
N TRP A 519 -24.24 1.21 20.96
CA TRP A 519 -24.34 2.49 21.67
C TRP A 519 -25.06 3.55 20.85
#